data_AF-A0A358DZ07-F1
#
_entry.id   AF-A0A358DZ07-F1
#
_cell.length_a   1.000
_cell.length_b   1.000
_cell.length_c   1.000
_cell.angle_alpha   90.00
_cell.angle_beta   90.00
_cell.angle_gamma   90.00
#
_symmetry.space_group_name_H-M   'P 1'
#
loop_
_entity.id
_entity.type
_entity.pdbx_description
1 polymer ?
#
loop_
_entity_poly.entity_id
_entity_poly.type
_entity_poly.pdbx_seq_one_letter_code
_entity_poly.pdbx_strand_id
1 'polypeptide(L)'
;ARAILTAFTADISNPERGLLGKAQREWLFDAMANSNTKWQVIGQQLLIARMLFPVSIFNGVPREQIASHVHKLANLKRKQQQGGTLTQQEIQQIETVMPYNLDAWDGYPVEREQFLTKLNTLEKPVIALAGDTHNAWHNKLTLQDGTEVAVELGTPGVTSPGMEHYLSMDNDTAKKLAEDLPVLIEDLQYCNLHQRGYLTLAITHDDAIAKWHYVDAILSPNGKVSDTHTFVISA
;
A
#
# COMPACT_ATOMS: atom_id res chain seq x y z
N ALA A 1 11.84 25.59 -3.76
CA ALA A 1 10.76 24.62 -4.00
C ALA A 1 10.93 23.86 -5.32
N ARG A 2 10.81 24.51 -6.50
CA ARG A 2 10.87 23.82 -7.81
C ARG A 2 12.17 23.04 -8.07
N ALA A 3 13.33 23.61 -7.79
CA ALA A 3 14.61 22.93 -7.96
C ALA A 3 14.81 21.72 -7.01
N ILE A 4 14.26 21.80 -5.79
CA ILE A 4 14.32 20.70 -4.81
C ILE A 4 13.43 19.54 -5.27
N LEU A 5 12.22 19.84 -5.78
CA LEU A 5 11.35 18.81 -6.35
C LEU A 5 11.97 18.16 -7.59
N THR A 6 12.59 18.95 -8.47
CA THR A 6 13.31 18.42 -9.64
C THR A 6 14.47 17.50 -9.24
N ALA A 7 15.30 17.91 -8.27
CA ALA A 7 16.39 17.08 -7.77
C ALA A 7 15.87 15.80 -7.11
N PHE A 8 14.85 15.92 -6.24
CA PHE A 8 14.20 14.76 -5.62
C PHE A 8 13.66 13.78 -6.67
N THR A 9 12.93 14.27 -7.68
CA THR A 9 12.41 13.42 -8.76
C THR A 9 13.54 12.75 -9.53
N ALA A 10 14.63 13.48 -9.82
CA ALA A 10 15.80 12.91 -10.50
C ALA A 10 16.47 11.81 -9.64
N ASP A 11 16.61 12.03 -8.33
CA ASP A 11 17.23 11.08 -7.41
C ASP A 11 16.39 9.80 -7.29
N ILE A 12 15.08 9.90 -7.07
CA ILE A 12 14.22 8.71 -6.94
C ILE A 12 14.08 7.95 -8.27
N SER A 13 14.19 8.65 -9.40
CA SER A 13 14.07 8.07 -10.74
C SER A 13 15.41 7.61 -11.31
N ASN A 14 16.48 7.61 -10.52
CA ASN A 14 17.77 7.07 -10.97
C ASN A 14 17.65 5.55 -11.20
N PRO A 15 17.85 5.04 -12.44
CA PRO A 15 17.68 3.63 -12.76
C PRO A 15 18.70 2.71 -12.07
N GLU A 16 19.79 3.25 -11.54
CA GLU A 16 20.79 2.49 -10.78
C GLU A 16 20.37 2.23 -9.32
N ARG A 17 19.27 2.84 -8.86
CA ARG A 17 18.71 2.56 -7.53
C ARG A 17 17.79 1.35 -7.59
N GLY A 18 17.98 0.41 -6.66
CA GLY A 18 17.13 -0.76 -6.50
C GLY A 18 17.25 -1.37 -5.10
N LEU A 19 16.23 -2.16 -4.74
CA LEU A 19 16.12 -2.98 -3.55
C LEU A 19 16.74 -4.37 -3.75
N LEU A 20 16.49 -5.00 -4.91
CA LEU A 20 16.87 -6.39 -5.15
C LEU A 20 18.36 -6.56 -5.52
N GLY A 21 18.91 -5.56 -6.21
CA GLY A 21 20.18 -5.71 -6.92
C GLY A 21 20.08 -6.70 -8.09
N LYS A 22 21.15 -6.81 -8.89
CA LYS A 22 21.14 -7.59 -10.13
C LYS A 22 20.90 -9.09 -9.90
N ALA A 23 21.68 -9.71 -9.00
CA ALA A 23 21.66 -11.15 -8.80
C ALA A 23 20.29 -11.68 -8.31
N GLN A 24 19.69 -11.01 -7.32
CA GLN A 24 18.38 -11.43 -6.80
C GLN A 24 17.26 -11.21 -7.83
N ARG A 25 17.31 -10.11 -8.59
CA ARG A 25 16.34 -9.82 -9.66
C ARG A 25 16.38 -10.86 -10.76
N GLU A 26 17.56 -11.20 -11.28
CA GLU A 26 17.72 -12.22 -12.31
C GLU A 26 17.23 -13.59 -11.82
N TRP A 27 17.68 -14.00 -10.62
CA TRP A 27 17.22 -15.25 -9.99
C TRP A 27 15.69 -15.31 -9.85
N LEU A 28 15.06 -14.22 -9.36
CA LEU A 28 13.61 -14.17 -9.14
C LEU A 28 12.86 -14.27 -10.48
N PHE A 29 13.32 -13.54 -11.48
CA PHE A 29 12.69 -13.52 -12.80
C PHE A 29 12.81 -14.87 -13.52
N ASP A 30 13.96 -15.52 -13.40
CA ASP A 30 14.17 -16.87 -13.94
C ASP A 30 13.31 -17.89 -13.20
N ALA A 31 13.21 -17.81 -11.87
CA ALA A 31 12.38 -18.71 -11.08
C ALA A 31 10.89 -18.61 -11.45
N MET A 32 10.37 -17.38 -11.60
CA MET A 32 8.98 -17.15 -11.99
C MET A 32 8.69 -17.60 -13.43
N ALA A 33 9.61 -17.33 -14.37
CA ALA A 33 9.45 -17.72 -15.77
C ALA A 33 9.45 -19.25 -15.97
N ASN A 34 10.22 -19.98 -15.16
CA ASN A 34 10.31 -21.44 -15.22
C ASN A 34 9.26 -22.16 -14.35
N SER A 35 8.45 -21.42 -13.59
CA SER A 35 7.43 -22.00 -12.74
C SER A 35 6.25 -22.51 -13.57
N ASN A 36 5.86 -23.77 -13.38
CA ASN A 36 4.67 -24.37 -14.00
C ASN A 36 3.41 -24.27 -13.11
N THR A 37 3.49 -23.57 -11.99
CA THR A 37 2.32 -23.35 -11.12
C THR A 37 1.38 -22.30 -11.73
N LYS A 38 0.09 -22.42 -11.42
CA LYS A 38 -0.93 -21.45 -11.82
C LYS A 38 -0.71 -20.10 -11.12
N TRP A 39 -0.59 -20.13 -9.80
CA TRP A 39 -0.30 -18.96 -8.97
C TRP A 39 1.19 -18.69 -8.84
N GLN A 40 1.57 -17.41 -8.78
CA GLN A 40 2.85 -16.97 -8.26
C GLN A 40 2.64 -16.24 -6.93
N VAL A 41 3.41 -16.59 -5.90
CA VAL A 41 3.35 -15.93 -4.59
C VAL A 41 4.73 -15.37 -4.26
N ILE A 42 4.78 -14.08 -3.98
CA ILE A 42 6.02 -13.34 -3.71
C ILE A 42 6.00 -12.91 -2.25
N GLY A 43 6.74 -13.63 -1.41
CA GLY A 43 6.96 -13.24 -0.02
C GLY A 43 8.10 -12.23 0.07
N GLN A 44 7.81 -11.00 0.51
CA GLN A 44 8.80 -9.95 0.68
C GLN A 44 8.42 -9.00 1.82
N GLN A 45 9.26 -8.00 2.11
CA GLN A 45 9.20 -7.21 3.33
C GLN A 45 8.29 -5.96 3.22
N LEU A 46 8.34 -5.24 2.11
CA LEU A 46 7.94 -3.83 1.99
C LEU A 46 6.75 -3.65 1.04
N LEU A 47 5.86 -2.68 1.28
CA LEU A 47 4.78 -2.43 0.30
C LEU A 47 5.35 -2.06 -1.08
N ILE A 48 4.82 -2.73 -2.11
CA ILE A 48 5.13 -2.57 -3.53
C ILE A 48 4.22 -1.51 -4.15
N ALA A 49 2.93 -1.49 -3.78
CA ALA A 49 1.93 -0.62 -4.38
C ALA A 49 2.34 0.87 -4.37
N ARG A 50 1.79 1.62 -5.32
CA ARG A 50 2.02 3.06 -5.43
C ARG A 50 1.19 3.78 -4.37
N MET A 51 1.83 4.13 -3.26
CA MET A 51 1.19 4.79 -2.12
C MET A 51 1.40 6.31 -2.22
N LEU A 52 0.76 6.92 -3.22
CA LEU A 52 0.86 8.36 -3.45
C LEU A 52 -0.12 9.14 -2.57
N PHE A 53 0.43 9.88 -1.62
CA PHE A 53 -0.32 10.70 -0.68
C PHE A 53 -0.31 12.17 -1.10
N PRO A 54 -1.41 12.92 -0.89
CA PRO A 54 -1.41 14.37 -1.05
C PRO A 54 -0.27 15.05 -0.29
N VAL A 55 0.54 15.86 -0.98
CA VAL A 55 1.74 16.53 -0.42
C VAL A 55 1.42 17.38 0.80
N SER A 56 0.21 17.94 0.86
CA SER A 56 -0.24 18.78 1.97
C SER A 56 -0.23 18.04 3.32
N ILE A 57 -0.30 16.70 3.33
CA ILE A 57 -0.20 15.89 4.55
C ILE A 57 1.19 16.02 5.19
N PHE A 58 2.24 16.16 4.38
CA PHE A 58 3.64 16.20 4.84
C PHE A 58 4.16 17.63 5.05
N ASN A 59 3.37 18.65 4.72
CA ASN A 59 3.83 20.04 4.71
C ASN A 59 2.95 20.93 5.59
N GLY A 60 3.39 21.15 6.83
CA GLY A 60 2.80 22.16 7.71
C GLY A 60 1.54 21.72 8.47
N VAL A 61 1.13 20.45 8.37
CA VAL A 61 0.04 19.88 9.17
C VAL A 61 0.62 19.25 10.44
N PRO A 62 0.23 19.71 11.64
CA PRO A 62 0.61 19.06 12.89
C PRO A 62 0.13 17.60 12.93
N ARG A 63 0.89 16.71 13.58
CA ARG A 63 0.63 15.26 13.53
C ARG A 63 -0.77 14.90 14.01
N GLU A 64 -1.23 15.55 15.08
CA GLU A 64 -2.55 15.40 15.68
C GLU A 64 -3.70 15.90 14.78
N GLN A 65 -3.39 16.69 13.74
CA GLN A 65 -4.36 17.20 12.76
C GLN A 65 -4.29 16.44 11.42
N ILE A 66 -3.39 15.48 11.26
CA ILE A 66 -3.24 14.73 10.00
C ILE A 66 -4.55 14.01 9.65
N ALA A 67 -5.18 13.34 10.61
CA ALA A 67 -6.41 12.59 10.35
C ALA A 67 -7.56 13.51 9.87
N SER A 68 -7.76 14.65 10.52
CA SER A 68 -8.81 15.61 10.13
C SER A 68 -8.50 16.29 8.79
N HIS A 69 -7.22 16.54 8.51
CA HIS A 69 -6.79 17.06 7.21
C HIS A 69 -7.01 16.04 6.09
N VAL A 70 -6.64 14.78 6.29
CA VAL A 70 -6.92 13.70 5.33
C VAL A 70 -8.42 13.55 5.10
N HIS A 71 -9.24 13.63 6.14
CA HIS A 71 -10.69 13.58 6.02
C HIS A 71 -11.24 14.70 5.12
N LYS A 72 -10.72 15.91 5.26
CA LYS A 72 -11.06 17.04 4.39
C LYS A 72 -10.70 16.75 2.93
N LEU A 73 -9.49 16.25 2.67
CA LEU A 73 -9.02 15.92 1.32
C LEU A 73 -9.87 14.81 0.69
N ALA A 74 -10.20 13.77 1.45
CA ALA A 74 -11.05 12.68 0.98
C ALA A 74 -12.46 13.19 0.62
N ASN A 75 -13.02 14.12 1.39
CA ASN A 75 -14.30 14.74 1.06
C ASN A 75 -14.25 15.61 -0.21
N LEU A 76 -13.14 16.32 -0.47
CA LEU A 76 -12.92 17.01 -1.75
C LEU A 76 -12.88 16.02 -2.91
N LYS A 77 -12.14 14.92 -2.76
CA LYS A 77 -12.03 13.86 -3.78
C LYS A 77 -13.38 13.18 -4.05
N ARG A 78 -14.17 12.86 -3.01
CA ARG A 78 -15.55 12.37 -3.15
C ARG A 78 -16.43 13.35 -3.91
N LYS A 79 -16.37 14.64 -3.58
CA LYS A 79 -17.11 15.69 -4.28
C LYS A 79 -16.72 15.75 -5.76
N GLN A 80 -15.43 15.64 -6.09
CA GLN A 80 -14.94 15.57 -7.48
C GLN A 80 -15.51 14.34 -8.21
N GLN A 81 -15.44 13.15 -7.59
CA GLN A 81 -15.94 11.89 -8.15
C GLN A 81 -17.46 11.91 -8.41
N GLN A 82 -18.21 12.68 -7.61
CA GLN A 82 -19.66 12.87 -7.75
C GLN A 82 -20.03 13.97 -8.76
N GLY A 83 -19.07 14.52 -9.50
CA GLY A 83 -19.29 15.58 -10.50
C GLY A 83 -19.46 16.98 -9.90
N GLY A 84 -19.13 17.18 -8.62
CA GLY A 84 -19.16 18.48 -7.97
C GLY A 84 -17.97 19.36 -8.38
N THR A 85 -18.21 20.66 -8.52
CA THR A 85 -17.17 21.63 -8.89
C THR A 85 -16.21 21.92 -7.74
N LEU A 86 -14.91 21.82 -8.01
CA LEU A 86 -13.83 22.23 -7.13
C LEU A 86 -13.12 23.47 -7.68
N THR A 87 -12.61 24.31 -6.80
CA THR A 87 -11.66 25.36 -7.16
C THR A 87 -10.33 24.76 -7.60
N GLN A 88 -9.54 25.51 -8.38
CA GLN A 88 -8.20 25.08 -8.79
C GLN A 88 -7.28 24.78 -7.59
N GLN A 89 -7.46 25.51 -6.48
CA GLN A 89 -6.70 25.26 -5.26
C GLN A 89 -7.08 23.93 -4.60
N GLU A 90 -8.37 23.60 -4.54
CA GLU A 90 -8.84 22.31 -4.01
C GLU A 90 -8.38 21.13 -4.87
N ILE A 91 -8.40 21.29 -6.20
CA ILE A 91 -7.86 20.29 -7.14
C ILE A 91 -6.37 20.06 -6.88
N GLN A 92 -5.58 21.13 -6.79
CA GLN A 92 -4.14 21.02 -6.49
C GLN A 92 -3.88 20.33 -5.14
N GLN A 93 -4.74 20.51 -4.14
CA GLN A 93 -4.58 19.87 -2.83
C GLN A 93 -4.72 18.35 -2.87
N ILE A 94 -5.52 17.80 -3.79
CA ILE A 94 -5.76 16.36 -3.91
C ILE A 94 -4.93 15.70 -5.02
N GLU A 95 -4.54 16.44 -6.07
CA GLU A 95 -3.78 15.89 -7.22
C GLU A 95 -2.27 16.05 -7.08
N THR A 96 -1.80 16.99 -6.24
CA THR A 96 -0.36 17.12 -5.97
C THR A 96 0.04 16.09 -4.92
N VAL A 97 0.59 14.97 -5.37
CA VAL A 97 0.90 13.80 -4.54
C VAL A 97 2.40 13.46 -4.53
N MET A 98 2.83 12.71 -3.52
CA MET A 98 4.19 12.19 -3.40
C MET A 98 4.21 10.80 -2.75
N PRO A 99 5.29 10.01 -2.96
CA PRO A 99 5.44 8.71 -2.30
C PRO A 99 5.40 8.84 -0.78
N TYR A 100 4.74 7.89 -0.12
CA TYR A 100 4.55 7.90 1.33
C TYR A 100 5.77 7.37 2.10
N ASN A 101 6.36 6.27 1.62
CA ASN A 101 7.46 5.61 2.30
C ASN A 101 8.64 5.38 1.34
N LEU A 102 9.69 6.17 1.49
CA LEU A 102 10.90 6.08 0.66
C LEU A 102 11.82 4.90 1.04
N ASP A 103 11.57 4.26 2.19
CA ASP A 103 12.22 3.01 2.59
C ASP A 103 11.57 1.79 1.90
N ALA A 104 10.34 1.94 1.41
CA ALA A 104 9.61 0.93 0.64
C ALA A 104 9.79 1.11 -0.88
N TRP A 105 9.09 0.31 -1.69
CA TRP A 105 9.19 0.37 -3.17
C TRP A 105 8.76 1.71 -3.77
N ASP A 106 8.00 2.51 -3.02
CA ASP A 106 7.67 3.89 -3.35
C ASP A 106 8.91 4.79 -3.50
N GLY A 107 10.00 4.43 -2.81
CA GLY A 107 11.32 5.04 -2.99
C GLY A 107 12.07 4.55 -4.22
N TYR A 108 11.60 3.54 -4.95
CA TYR A 108 12.31 2.88 -6.06
C TYR A 108 11.40 2.71 -7.30
N PRO A 109 10.80 3.80 -7.82
CA PRO A 109 9.76 3.74 -8.84
C PRO A 109 10.20 3.07 -10.15
N VAL A 110 11.48 3.22 -10.55
CA VAL A 110 12.00 2.61 -11.79
C VAL A 110 12.12 1.09 -11.65
N GLU A 111 12.71 0.61 -10.56
CA GLU A 111 12.80 -0.85 -10.31
C GLU A 111 11.41 -1.46 -10.08
N ARG A 112 10.51 -0.74 -9.39
CA ARG A 112 9.11 -1.15 -9.27
C ARG A 112 8.47 -1.36 -10.64
N GLU A 113 8.60 -0.41 -11.55
CA GLU A 113 7.99 -0.53 -12.89
C GLU A 113 8.56 -1.72 -13.67
N GLN A 114 9.88 -1.94 -13.62
CA GLN A 114 10.52 -3.09 -14.25
C GLN A 114 10.03 -4.41 -13.65
N PHE A 115 9.89 -4.47 -12.32
CA PHE A 115 9.38 -5.62 -11.60
C PHE A 115 7.93 -5.93 -12.01
N LEU A 116 7.05 -4.95 -11.95
CA LEU A 116 5.63 -5.10 -12.34
C LEU A 116 5.48 -5.46 -13.82
N THR A 117 6.30 -4.88 -14.70
CA THR A 117 6.32 -5.23 -16.13
C THR A 117 6.67 -6.70 -16.30
N LYS A 118 7.67 -7.19 -15.56
CA LYS A 118 8.06 -8.60 -15.62
C LYS A 118 6.95 -9.52 -15.11
N LEU A 119 6.27 -9.15 -14.02
CA LEU A 119 5.10 -9.89 -13.54
C LEU A 119 4.00 -9.98 -14.59
N ASN A 120 3.71 -8.87 -15.28
CA ASN A 120 2.70 -8.82 -16.33
C ASN A 120 2.99 -9.82 -17.47
N THR A 121 4.27 -10.02 -17.84
CA THR A 121 4.65 -11.00 -18.89
C THR A 121 4.44 -12.46 -18.51
N LEU A 122 4.16 -12.77 -17.24
CA LEU A 122 3.90 -14.14 -16.81
C LEU A 122 2.52 -14.61 -17.22
N GLU A 123 1.57 -13.70 -17.46
CA GLU A 123 0.17 -13.99 -17.76
C GLU A 123 -0.45 -14.95 -16.72
N LYS A 124 -0.11 -14.73 -15.45
CA LYS A 124 -0.52 -15.57 -14.30
C LYS A 124 -0.99 -14.70 -13.14
N PRO A 125 -1.93 -15.21 -12.31
CA PRO A 125 -2.28 -14.57 -11.05
C PRO A 125 -1.07 -14.49 -10.10
N VAL A 126 -0.75 -13.26 -9.67
CA VAL A 126 0.35 -13.00 -8.74
C VAL A 126 -0.18 -12.39 -7.44
N ILE A 127 0.28 -12.93 -6.32
CA ILE A 127 0.03 -12.40 -4.98
C ILE A 127 1.35 -11.99 -4.34
N ALA A 128 1.50 -10.72 -4.00
CA ALA A 128 2.62 -10.21 -3.21
C ALA A 128 2.21 -10.12 -1.73
N LEU A 129 3.06 -10.64 -0.85
CA LEU A 129 2.92 -10.50 0.60
C LEU A 129 3.91 -9.45 1.10
N ALA A 130 3.46 -8.61 2.03
CA ALA A 130 4.26 -7.54 2.64
C ALA A 130 4.02 -7.44 4.15
N GLY A 131 4.93 -6.75 4.85
CA GLY A 131 4.83 -6.40 6.25
C GLY A 131 5.40 -5.01 6.51
N ASP A 132 6.34 -4.92 7.46
CA ASP A 132 7.12 -3.73 7.85
C ASP A 132 6.31 -2.53 8.41
N THR A 133 5.32 -2.07 7.67
CA THR A 133 4.49 -0.88 7.97
C THR A 133 3.58 -1.00 9.20
N HIS A 134 3.49 -2.18 9.81
CA HIS A 134 2.67 -2.53 10.97
C HIS A 134 1.15 -2.36 10.83
N ASN A 135 0.62 -2.01 9.66
CA ASN A 135 -0.81 -1.93 9.39
C ASN A 135 -1.25 -2.98 8.37
N ALA A 136 -2.55 -3.30 8.33
CA ALA A 136 -3.08 -4.21 7.32
C ALA A 136 -3.33 -3.44 6.02
N TRP A 137 -2.98 -4.03 4.87
CA TRP A 137 -3.14 -3.41 3.55
C TRP A 137 -3.63 -4.42 2.54
N HIS A 138 -4.48 -3.98 1.63
CA HIS A 138 -4.79 -4.68 0.39
C HIS A 138 -4.71 -3.66 -0.74
N ASN A 139 -3.79 -3.90 -1.67
CA ASN A 139 -3.56 -3.04 -2.81
C ASN A 139 -3.69 -3.82 -4.11
N LYS A 140 -4.08 -3.11 -5.16
CA LYS A 140 -3.77 -3.49 -6.53
C LYS A 140 -2.31 -3.11 -6.80
N LEU A 141 -1.63 -3.92 -7.61
CA LEU A 141 -0.34 -3.54 -8.17
C LEU A 141 -0.55 -3.19 -9.64
N THR A 142 -0.31 -1.94 -10.00
CA THR A 142 -0.57 -1.42 -11.35
C THR A 142 0.69 -0.86 -12.02
N LEU A 143 0.82 -1.13 -13.31
CA LEU A 143 1.75 -0.42 -14.19
C LEU A 143 1.41 1.07 -14.27
N GLN A 144 2.32 1.89 -14.77
CA GLN A 144 2.08 3.34 -14.94
C GLN A 144 0.89 3.66 -15.85
N ASP A 145 0.55 2.76 -16.78
CA ASP A 145 -0.62 2.92 -17.66
C ASP A 145 -1.95 2.50 -17.01
N GLY A 146 -1.92 2.03 -15.76
CA GLY A 146 -3.09 1.58 -15.00
C GLY A 146 -3.41 0.09 -15.16
N THR A 147 -2.63 -0.67 -15.93
CA THR A 147 -2.81 -2.13 -16.04
C THR A 147 -2.55 -2.80 -14.70
N GLU A 148 -3.56 -3.48 -14.15
CA GLU A 148 -3.44 -4.29 -12.94
C GLU A 148 -2.69 -5.60 -13.24
N VAL A 149 -1.62 -5.87 -12.50
CA VAL A 149 -0.72 -7.01 -12.74
C VAL A 149 -0.70 -8.02 -11.59
N ALA A 150 -1.07 -7.60 -10.38
CA ALA A 150 -1.00 -8.44 -9.19
C ALA A 150 -1.83 -7.85 -8.03
N VAL A 151 -2.10 -8.69 -7.03
CA VAL A 151 -2.68 -8.26 -5.74
C VAL A 151 -1.58 -8.24 -4.69
N GLU A 152 -1.55 -7.20 -3.87
CA GLU A 152 -0.68 -7.11 -2.69
C GLU A 152 -1.47 -7.19 -1.39
N LEU A 153 -0.95 -7.97 -0.45
CA LEU A 153 -1.51 -8.19 0.88
C LEU A 153 -0.46 -7.83 1.95
N GLY A 154 -0.65 -6.70 2.62
CA GLY A 154 0.15 -6.26 3.76
C GLY A 154 -0.41 -6.80 5.08
N THR A 155 0.44 -7.43 5.88
CA THR A 155 0.07 -7.92 7.21
C THR A 155 0.30 -6.84 8.28
N PRO A 156 -0.61 -6.69 9.27
CA PRO A 156 -0.36 -5.80 10.40
C PRO A 156 0.81 -6.29 11.25
N GLY A 157 1.30 -5.43 12.14
CA GLY A 157 2.21 -5.87 13.18
C GLY A 157 1.53 -6.89 14.09
N VAL A 158 2.27 -7.93 14.51
CA VAL A 158 1.81 -8.87 15.54
C VAL A 158 1.64 -8.13 16.87
N THR A 159 2.62 -7.31 17.24
CA THR A 159 2.62 -6.49 18.47
C THR A 159 3.08 -5.05 18.23
N SER A 160 3.85 -4.78 17.18
CA SER A 160 4.38 -3.44 16.91
C SER A 160 3.27 -2.44 16.60
N PRO A 161 3.33 -1.22 17.17
CA PRO A 161 2.30 -0.21 16.94
C PRO A 161 2.28 0.25 15.48
N GLY A 162 1.10 0.58 14.95
CA GLY A 162 0.93 1.12 13.61
C GLY A 162 0.77 2.64 13.60
N MET A 163 0.25 3.15 12.48
CA MET A 163 -0.01 4.58 12.25
C MET A 163 -0.84 5.26 13.35
N GLU A 164 -1.77 4.54 13.99
CA GLU A 164 -2.57 5.03 15.13
C GLU A 164 -1.73 5.57 16.27
N HIS A 165 -0.64 4.89 16.59
CA HIS A 165 0.25 5.31 17.66
C HIS A 165 1.07 6.54 17.25
N TYR A 166 1.67 6.50 16.06
CA TYR A 166 2.56 7.57 15.58
C TYR A 166 1.83 8.88 15.29
N LEU A 167 0.53 8.80 14.99
CA LEU A 167 -0.35 9.95 14.81
C LEU A 167 -1.19 10.28 16.06
N SER A 168 -0.99 9.56 17.18
CA SER A 168 -1.73 9.77 18.43
C SER A 168 -3.26 9.71 18.26
N MET A 169 -3.74 8.77 17.44
CA MET A 169 -5.16 8.58 17.14
C MET A 169 -5.78 7.58 18.11
N ASP A 170 -7.04 7.81 18.47
CA ASP A 170 -7.90 6.77 19.02
C ASP A 170 -8.41 5.82 17.91
N ASN A 171 -9.08 4.74 18.31
CA ASN A 171 -9.56 3.73 17.38
C ASN A 171 -10.58 4.28 16.37
N ASP A 172 -11.44 5.21 16.78
CA ASP A 172 -12.49 5.73 15.90
C ASP A 172 -11.90 6.69 14.85
N THR A 173 -10.93 7.50 15.24
CA THR A 173 -10.17 8.35 14.32
C THR A 173 -9.35 7.51 13.34
N ALA A 174 -8.69 6.45 13.82
CA ALA A 174 -7.91 5.54 12.97
C ALA A 174 -8.78 4.77 11.98
N LYS A 175 -9.97 4.31 12.40
CA LYS A 175 -10.98 3.72 11.49
C LYS A 175 -11.42 4.73 10.44
N LYS A 176 -11.70 5.98 10.84
CA LYS A 176 -12.14 6.99 9.89
C LYS A 176 -11.07 7.30 8.85
N LEU A 177 -9.83 7.42 9.28
CA LEU A 177 -8.69 7.59 8.38
C LEU A 177 -8.57 6.39 7.42
N ALA A 178 -8.77 5.16 7.91
CA ALA A 178 -8.71 3.96 7.08
C ALA A 178 -9.80 3.91 5.98
N GLU A 179 -10.96 4.55 6.19
CA GLU A 179 -12.00 4.72 5.17
C GLU A 179 -11.68 5.84 4.15
N ASP A 180 -10.88 6.82 4.56
CA ASP A 180 -10.54 7.99 3.74
C ASP A 180 -9.33 7.72 2.83
N LEU A 181 -8.36 6.90 3.26
CA LEU A 181 -7.15 6.63 2.48
C LEU A 181 -7.42 5.97 1.10
N PRO A 182 -8.28 4.93 0.97
CA PRO A 182 -8.61 4.34 -0.34
C PRO A 182 -9.28 5.32 -1.32
N VAL A 183 -9.87 6.41 -0.82
CA VAL A 183 -10.45 7.45 -1.69
C VAL A 183 -9.35 8.29 -2.34
N LEU A 184 -8.23 8.48 -1.64
CA LEU A 184 -7.14 9.36 -2.05
C LEU A 184 -6.02 8.61 -2.79
N ILE A 185 -5.87 7.31 -2.52
CA ILE A 185 -4.77 6.49 -3.02
C ILE A 185 -5.36 5.46 -3.98
N GLU A 186 -5.10 5.64 -5.27
CA GLU A 186 -5.74 4.90 -6.38
C GLU A 186 -5.64 3.37 -6.23
N ASP A 187 -4.45 2.86 -5.91
CA ASP A 187 -4.18 1.42 -5.84
C ASP A 187 -4.66 0.79 -4.53
N LEU A 188 -4.94 1.58 -3.49
CA LEU A 188 -5.30 1.08 -2.16
C LEU A 188 -6.78 0.70 -2.10
N GLN A 189 -7.05 -0.57 -1.81
CA GLN A 189 -8.42 -1.10 -1.76
C GLN A 189 -8.94 -1.23 -0.33
N TYR A 190 -8.05 -1.56 0.62
CA TYR A 190 -8.39 -1.68 2.04
C TYR A 190 -7.18 -1.44 2.92
N CYS A 191 -7.41 -0.85 4.10
CA CYS A 191 -6.44 -0.86 5.17
C CYS A 191 -7.09 -1.00 6.56
N ASN A 192 -6.31 -1.48 7.53
CA ASN A 192 -6.66 -1.41 8.96
C ASN A 192 -5.53 -0.74 9.73
N LEU A 193 -5.85 0.42 10.29
CA LEU A 193 -4.88 1.27 10.96
C LEU A 193 -4.81 1.07 12.47
N HIS A 194 -5.65 0.25 13.11
CA HIS A 194 -5.83 0.27 14.57
C HIS A 194 -5.73 -1.08 15.26
N GLN A 195 -5.80 -2.19 14.51
CA GLN A 195 -5.76 -3.53 15.09
C GLN A 195 -4.51 -4.30 14.68
N ARG A 196 -3.87 -4.93 15.67
CA ARG A 196 -2.74 -5.86 15.51
C ARG A 196 -3.24 -7.27 15.22
N GLY A 197 -2.37 -8.12 14.66
CA GLY A 197 -2.77 -9.46 14.27
C GLY A 197 -1.84 -10.14 13.27
N TYR A 198 -2.42 -11.00 12.44
CA TYR A 198 -1.72 -11.71 11.38
C TYR A 198 -2.64 -11.99 10.19
N LEU A 199 -2.06 -12.40 9.05
CA LEU A 199 -2.79 -12.82 7.87
C LEU A 199 -2.61 -14.32 7.62
N THR A 200 -3.67 -15.01 7.22
CA THR A 200 -3.60 -16.35 6.63
C THR A 200 -4.00 -16.28 5.16
N LEU A 201 -3.27 -16.97 4.30
CA LEU A 201 -3.58 -17.11 2.88
C LEU A 201 -3.84 -18.59 2.56
N ALA A 202 -5.04 -18.91 2.12
CA ALA A 202 -5.40 -20.24 1.65
C ALA A 202 -5.58 -20.23 0.14
N ILE A 203 -4.75 -20.95 -0.60
CA ILE A 203 -4.75 -20.96 -2.07
C ILE A 203 -5.27 -22.30 -2.57
N THR A 204 -6.23 -22.23 -3.48
CA THR A 204 -6.74 -23.37 -4.26
C THR A 204 -6.37 -23.18 -5.72
N HIS A 205 -6.82 -24.09 -6.60
CA HIS A 205 -6.62 -23.90 -8.01
C HIS A 205 -7.34 -22.66 -8.54
N ASP A 206 -8.53 -22.35 -8.04
CA ASP A 206 -9.41 -21.34 -8.65
C ASP A 206 -9.43 -20.02 -7.88
N ASP A 207 -9.24 -20.07 -6.57
CA ASP A 207 -9.25 -18.89 -5.72
C ASP A 207 -8.16 -18.92 -4.64
N ALA A 208 -7.75 -17.74 -4.20
CA ALA A 208 -6.97 -17.51 -3.01
C ALA A 208 -7.77 -16.65 -2.00
N ILE A 209 -7.84 -17.12 -0.76
CA ILE A 209 -8.58 -16.46 0.32
C ILE A 209 -7.57 -15.86 1.29
N ALA A 210 -7.49 -14.52 1.29
CA ALA A 210 -6.71 -13.74 2.24
C ALA A 210 -7.61 -13.38 3.43
N LYS A 211 -7.20 -13.76 4.65
CA LYS A 211 -7.92 -13.44 5.88
C LYS A 211 -7.00 -12.81 6.90
N TRP A 212 -7.29 -11.56 7.27
CA TRP A 212 -6.67 -10.89 8.40
C TRP A 212 -7.41 -11.29 9.68
N HIS A 213 -6.64 -11.66 10.70
CA HIS A 213 -7.12 -12.02 12.04
C HIS A 213 -6.60 -10.99 13.02
N TYR A 214 -7.50 -10.23 13.64
CA TYR A 214 -7.16 -9.16 14.57
C TYR A 214 -7.30 -9.64 16.01
N VAL A 215 -6.35 -9.28 16.88
CA VAL A 215 -6.32 -9.73 18.27
C VAL A 215 -6.76 -8.63 19.24
N ASP A 216 -7.41 -9.01 20.35
CA ASP A 216 -7.88 -8.07 21.39
C ASP A 216 -6.81 -7.67 22.42
N ALA A 217 -5.74 -8.45 22.56
CA ALA A 217 -4.66 -8.16 23.50
C ALA A 217 -3.30 -8.56 22.95
N ILE A 218 -2.33 -7.64 23.05
CA ILE A 218 -0.93 -7.83 22.63
C ILE A 218 0.07 -7.83 23.78
N LEU A 219 -0.37 -7.42 24.98
CA LEU A 219 0.45 -7.38 26.20
C LEU A 219 0.18 -8.58 27.14
N SER A 220 -0.65 -9.53 26.71
CA SER A 220 -1.03 -10.71 27.48
C SER A 220 -1.00 -11.95 26.57
N PRO A 221 -0.50 -13.10 27.07
CA PRO A 221 -0.49 -14.35 26.31
C PRO A 221 -1.90 -14.92 26.04
N ASN A 222 -2.93 -14.39 26.70
CA ASN A 222 -4.32 -14.84 26.56
C ASN A 222 -5.11 -14.05 25.50
N GLY A 223 -4.43 -13.26 24.66
CA GLY A 223 -5.07 -12.57 23.54
C GLY A 223 -5.73 -13.57 22.58
N LYS A 224 -6.90 -13.20 22.05
CA LYS A 224 -7.67 -14.01 21.10
C LYS A 224 -8.02 -13.20 19.87
N VAL A 225 -8.32 -13.91 18.78
CA VAL A 225 -8.89 -13.29 17.59
C VAL A 225 -10.25 -12.70 17.96
N SER A 226 -10.41 -11.39 17.79
CA SER A 226 -11.60 -10.62 18.13
C SER A 226 -12.35 -10.13 16.90
N ASP A 227 -11.67 -10.00 15.76
CA ASP A 227 -12.26 -9.56 14.50
C ASP A 227 -11.48 -10.14 13.31
N THR A 228 -12.12 -10.17 12.13
CA THR A 228 -11.49 -10.66 10.90
C THR A 228 -11.96 -9.89 9.68
N HIS A 229 -11.05 -9.64 8.73
CA HIS A 229 -11.38 -9.16 7.39
C HIS A 229 -10.98 -10.23 6.37
N THR A 230 -11.77 -10.41 5.31
CA THR A 230 -11.52 -11.44 4.28
C THR A 230 -11.63 -10.84 2.89
N PHE A 231 -10.68 -11.17 2.02
CA PHE A 231 -10.68 -10.86 0.60
C PHE A 231 -10.45 -12.14 -0.21
N VAL A 232 -11.17 -12.29 -1.31
CA VAL A 232 -11.05 -13.44 -2.22
C VAL A 232 -10.49 -12.95 -3.54
N ILE A 233 -9.43 -13.62 -4.00
CA ILE A 233 -8.74 -13.35 -5.25
C ILE A 233 -9.04 -14.53 -6.17
N SER A 234 -9.70 -14.27 -7.30
CA SER A 234 -9.92 -15.30 -8.31
C SER A 234 -8.74 -15.36 -9.27
N ALA A 235 -8.46 -16.58 -9.75
CA ALA A 235 -7.39 -16.87 -10.67
C ALA A 235 -7.69 -16.46 -12.13
#